data_AF-A0A1F9S604-F1
#
_entry.id   AF-A0A1F9S604-F1
#
_cell.length_a   1.000
_cell.length_b   1.000
_cell.length_c   1.000
_cell.angle_alpha   90.00
_cell.angle_beta   90.00
_cell.angle_gamma   90.00
#
_symmetry.space_group_name_H-M   'P 1'
#
loop_
_entity.id
_entity.type
_entity.pdbx_description
1 polymer ?
#
loop_
_entity_poly.entity_id
_entity_poly.type
_entity_poly.pdbx_seq_one_letter_code
_entity_poly.pdbx_strand_id
1 'polypeptide(L)' 'MSPLSRVLVGIFFFLLGLGYLYKPGFIERMNAFLRDYLLNDAHIALERRKWGVFFLLLSVFFLYTGYMALYPPP' A
#
# COMPACT_ATOMS: atom_id res chain seq x y z
N MET A 1 -3.17 18.74 5.24
CA MET A 1 -3.74 17.68 4.37
C MET A 1 -5.25 17.70 4.51
N SER A 2 -5.97 17.75 3.39
CA SER A 2 -7.43 17.65 3.41
C SER A 2 -7.88 16.25 3.81
N PRO A 3 -9.05 16.07 4.44
CA PRO A 3 -9.58 14.74 4.78
C PRO A 3 -9.65 13.81 3.55
N LEU A 4 -10.05 14.35 2.39
CA LEU A 4 -10.08 13.65 1.11
C LEU A 4 -8.70 13.14 0.67
N SER A 5 -7.63 13.93 0.86
CA SER A 5 -6.27 13.47 0.54
C SER A 5 -5.84 12.27 1.38
N ARG A 6 -6.26 12.21 2.65
CA ARG A 6 -5.98 11.06 3.53
C ARG A 6 -6.70 9.80 3.07
N VAL A 7 -7.96 9.95 2.65
CA VAL A 7 -8.74 8.84 2.08
C VAL A 7 -8.13 8.35 0.77
N LEU A 8 -7.73 9.24 -0.13
CA LEU A 8 -7.08 8.87 -1.39
C LEU A 8 -5.76 8.12 -1.16
N VAL A 9 -4.93 8.59 -0.22
CA VAL A 9 -3.69 7.91 0.17
C VAL A 9 -3.99 6.53 0.78
N GLY A 10 -5.02 6.43 1.61
CA GLY A 10 -5.50 5.15 2.15
C GLY A 10 -5.91 4.18 1.05
N ILE A 11 -6.75 4.60 0.09
CA ILE A 11 -7.18 3.78 -1.05
C ILE A 11 -5.97 3.33 -1.87
N PHE A 12 -5.02 4.22 -2.14
CA PHE A 12 -3.80 3.88 -2.87
C PHE A 12 -3.00 2.78 -2.17
N PHE A 13 -2.75 2.91 -0.86
CA PHE A 13 -2.05 1.87 -0.09
C PHE A 13 -2.84 0.58 0.02
N PHE A 14 -4.18 0.66 0.05
CA PHE A 14 -5.04 -0.53 0.06
C PHE A 14 -4.89 -1.33 -1.24
N LEU A 15 -4.93 -0.64 -2.39
CA LEU A 15 -4.72 -1.26 -3.70
C LEU A 15 -3.32 -1.84 -3.85
N LEU A 16 -2.29 -1.16 -3.33
CA LEU A 16 -0.93 -1.68 -3.25
C LEU A 16 -0.87 -2.95 -2.38
N GLY A 17 -1.40 -2.90 -1.16
CA GLY A 17 -1.41 -4.03 -0.24
C GLY A 17 -2.13 -5.26 -0.83
N LEU A 18 -3.27 -5.05 -1.51
CA LEU A 18 -3.95 -6.09 -2.28
C LEU A 18 -3.12 -6.60 -3.44
N GLY A 19 -2.45 -5.72 -4.20
CA GLY A 19 -1.52 -6.09 -5.26
C GLY A 19 -0.41 -7.01 -4.75
N TYR A 20 0.16 -6.68 -3.58
CA TYR A 20 1.21 -7.47 -2.91
C TYR A 20 0.70 -8.81 -2.35
N LEU A 21 -0.57 -8.91 -1.94
CA LEU A 21 -1.14 -10.15 -1.40
C LEU A 21 -1.69 -11.11 -2.47
N TYR A 22 -2.42 -10.59 -3.47
CA TYR A 22 -3.26 -11.40 -4.36
C TYR A 22 -2.65 -11.68 -5.73
N LYS A 23 -1.85 -10.76 -6.29
CA LYS A 23 -1.31 -10.92 -7.66
C LYS A 23 0.22 -10.90 -7.68
N PRO A 24 0.87 -12.06 -7.41
CA PRO A 24 2.33 -12.14 -7.47
C PRO A 24 2.89 -11.76 -8.86
N GLY A 25 2.15 -12.03 -9.95
CA GLY A 25 2.58 -11.67 -11.30
C GLY A 25 2.59 -10.18 -11.62
N PHE A 26 1.80 -9.35 -10.91
CA PHE A 26 1.85 -7.89 -11.08
C PHE A 26 3.06 -7.32 -10.32
N ILE A 27 3.31 -7.86 -9.13
CA ILE A 27 4.49 -7.55 -8.32
C ILE A 27 5.77 -7.97 -9.05
N GLU A 28 5.82 -9.15 -9.68
CA GLU A 28 7.01 -9.58 -10.43
C GLU A 28 7.35 -8.62 -11.57
N ARG A 29 6.35 -8.08 -12.28
CA ARG A 29 6.57 -7.08 -13.33
C ARG A 29 7.04 -5.74 -12.77
N MET A 30 6.42 -5.27 -11.69
CA MET A 30 6.88 -4.07 -10.98
C MET A 30 8.28 -4.25 -10.41
N ASN A 31 8.59 -5.43 -9.85
CA ASN A 31 9.86 -5.74 -9.23
C ASN A 31 10.95 -5.91 -10.29
N ALA A 32 10.64 -6.47 -11.46
CA ALA A 32 11.54 -6.45 -12.62
C ALA A 32 11.85 -5.01 -13.05
N PHE A 33 10.83 -4.15 -13.13
CA PHE A 33 11.02 -2.74 -13.46
C PHE A 33 11.81 -1.96 -12.39
N LEU A 34 11.55 -2.21 -11.10
CA LEU A 34 12.30 -1.61 -9.99
C LEU A 34 13.72 -2.15 -9.85
N ARG A 35 13.95 -3.42 -10.21
CA ARG A 35 15.27 -4.05 -10.22
C ARG A 35 16.21 -3.35 -11.21
N ASP A 36 15.66 -2.87 -12.32
CA ASP A 36 16.43 -2.14 -13.34
C ASP A 36 16.75 -0.69 -12.92
N TYR A 37 15.99 -0.10 -11.99
CA TYR A 37 16.11 1.34 -11.65
C TYR A 37 16.57 1.66 -10.23
N LEU A 38 16.31 0.82 -9.24
CA LEU A 38 16.41 1.23 -7.83
C LEU A 38 17.17 0.24 -6.92
N LEU A 39 16.89 -1.06 -6.95
CA LEU A 39 17.45 -1.99 -5.95
C LEU A 39 17.62 -3.41 -6.50
N ASN A 40 18.84 -3.93 -6.43
CA ASN A 40 19.19 -5.35 -6.66
C ASN A 40 18.73 -6.23 -5.46
N ASP A 41 17.50 -6.04 -4.97
CA ASP A 41 17.04 -6.69 -3.74
C ASP A 41 15.98 -7.75 -4.03
N ALA A 42 16.46 -8.98 -4.19
CA ALA A 42 15.67 -10.20 -4.10
C ALA A 42 14.88 -10.31 -2.77
N HIS A 43 15.24 -9.51 -1.75
CA HIS A 43 14.59 -9.46 -0.44
C HIS A 43 13.14 -8.97 -0.45
N ILE A 44 12.80 -7.98 -1.29
CA ILE A 44 11.42 -7.45 -1.36
C ILE A 44 10.46 -8.52 -1.91
N ALA A 45 10.93 -9.35 -2.85
CA ALA A 45 10.16 -10.46 -3.40
C ALA A 45 9.98 -11.61 -2.40
N LEU A 46 11.00 -11.90 -1.59
CA LEU A 46 11.00 -12.93 -0.54
C LEU A 46 9.98 -12.63 0.57
N GLU A 47 9.86 -11.36 0.96
CA GLU A 47 8.94 -10.93 2.03
C GLU A 47 7.68 -10.21 1.52
N ARG A 48 7.30 -10.42 0.25
CA ARG A 48 6.15 -9.77 -0.43
C ARG A 48 4.87 -9.75 0.41
N ARG A 49 4.61 -10.83 1.15
CA ARG A 49 3.40 -10.98 1.98
C ARG A 49 3.46 -10.08 3.21
N LYS A 50 4.63 -9.89 3.83
CA LYS A 50 4.83 -8.95 4.96
C LYS A 50 4.63 -7.52 4.50
N TRP A 51 5.20 -7.16 3.34
CA TRP A 51 5.00 -5.84 2.73
C TRP A 51 3.53 -5.59 2.36
N GLY A 52 2.83 -6.56 1.80
CA GLY A 52 1.41 -6.44 1.51
C GLY A 52 0.55 -6.25 2.76
N VAL A 53 0.84 -6.99 3.84
CA VAL A 53 0.18 -6.78 5.14
C VAL A 53 0.50 -5.40 5.71
N PHE A 54 1.76 -4.96 5.63
CA PHE A 54 2.17 -3.62 6.07
C PHE A 54 1.40 -2.52 5.32
N PHE A 55 1.32 -2.59 3.99
CA PHE A 55 0.55 -1.63 3.19
C PHE A 55 -0.95 -1.68 3.48
N LEU A 56 -1.51 -2.87 3.73
CA LEU A 56 -2.91 -2.99 4.17
C LEU A 56 -3.15 -2.31 5.51
N LEU A 57 -2.31 -2.57 6.52
CA LEU A 57 -2.39 -1.92 7.83
C LEU A 57 -2.27 -0.41 7.72
N LEU A 58 -1.33 0.07 6.92
CA LEU A 58 -1.14 1.48 6.64
C LEU A 58 -2.39 2.09 5.99
N SER A 59 -3.01 1.38 5.04
CA SER A 59 -4.24 1.82 4.41
C SER A 59 -5.39 1.98 5.41
N VAL A 60 -5.57 1.01 6.31
CA VAL A 60 -6.61 1.03 7.33
C VAL A 60 -6.40 2.24 8.25
N PHE A 61 -5.15 2.51 8.64
CA PHE A 61 -4.81 3.68 9.43
C PHE A 61 -5.19 5.00 8.73
N PHE A 62 -4.81 5.16 7.45
CA PHE A 62 -5.15 6.37 6.68
C PHE A 62 -6.64 6.51 6.39
N LEU A 63 -7.34 5.42 6.11
CA LEU A 63 -8.79 5.42 5.90
C LEU A 63 -9.54 5.76 7.18
N TYR A 64 -9.12 5.21 8.33
CA TYR A 64 -9.72 5.50 9.63
C TYR A 64 -9.53 6.97 10.02
N THR A 65 -8.30 7.49 9.90
CA THR A 65 -8.01 8.89 10.20
C THR A 65 -8.65 9.86 9.20
N GLY A 66 -8.81 9.45 7.93
CA GLY A 66 -9.58 10.18 6.93
C GLY A 66 -11.08 10.20 7.26
N TYR A 67 -11.63 9.07 7.67
CA TYR A 67 -13.04 8.94 8.08
C TYR A 67 -13.36 9.80 9.30
N MET A 68 -12.55 9.73 10.36
CA MET A 68 -12.72 10.57 11.56
C MET A 68 -12.59 12.07 11.26
N ALA A 69 -11.80 12.44 10.25
CA ALA A 69 -11.67 13.84 9.83
C ALA A 69 -12.85 14.31 8.95
N LEU A 70 -13.54 13.40 8.25
CA LEU A 70 -14.73 13.69 7.45
C LEU A 70 -16.01 13.69 8.29
N TYR A 71 -16.09 12.77 9.25
CA TYR A 71 -17.21 12.57 10.17
C TYR A 71 -16.71 12.67 11.62
N PRO A 72 -16.36 13.88 12.09
CA PRO A 72 -15.95 14.05 13.47
C PRO A 72 -17.10 13.65 14.41
N PRO A 73 -16.83 12.83 15.45
CA PRO A 73 -17.84 12.52 16.44
C PRO A 73 -18.29 13.81 17.17
N PRO A 74 -19.54 13.85 17.66
CA PRO A 74 -20.08 15.00 18.38
C PRO A 74 -19.33 15.32 19.66
#